data_AF-A0A9X0LY37-F1
#
_entry.id   AF-A0A9X0LY37-F1
#
_cell.length_a   1.000
_cell.length_b   1.000
_cell.length_c   1.000
_cell.angle_alpha   90.00
_cell.angle_beta   90.00
_cell.angle_gamma   90.00
#
_symmetry.space_group_name_H-M   'P 1'
#
loop_
_entity.id
_entity.type
_entity.pdbx_description
1 polymer ?
#
loop_
_entity_poly.entity_id
_entity_poly.type
_entity_poly.pdbx_seq_one_letter_code
_entity_poly.pdbx_strand_id
1 'polypeptide(L)'
;MNDEVKIVNEFDRNGHHFKIGVSADGQVSIYLDNETKAHHGYHFPGIIQVPKGLEVDGQMMLQLPIDCDAAIDQGIQELKQK
;
A
#
# COMPACT_ATOMS: atom_id res chain seq x y z
N MET A 1 18.95 2.75 8.19
CA MET A 1 18.20 3.88 7.63
C MET A 1 16.78 3.69 8.09
N ASN A 2 16.13 4.70 8.68
CA ASN A 2 14.75 4.55 9.10
C ASN A 2 13.92 4.25 7.85
N ASP A 3 13.26 3.10 7.83
CA ASP A 3 12.21 2.76 6.86
C ASP A 3 11.02 3.72 7.10
N GLU A 4 11.19 4.99 6.74
CA GLU A 4 10.13 6.00 6.82
C GLU A 4 9.06 5.62 5.78
N VAL A 5 7.97 5.03 6.27
CA VAL A 5 6.78 4.79 5.47
C VAL A 5 5.89 6.02 5.54
N LYS A 6 5.60 6.60 4.39
CA LYS A 6 4.64 7.71 4.23
C LYS A 6 3.30 7.16 3.78
N ILE A 7 2.24 7.42 4.53
CA ILE A 7 0.87 7.14 4.08
C ILE A 7 0.48 8.14 2.98
N VAL A 8 0.05 7.62 1.84
CA VAL A 8 -0.29 8.39 0.63
C VAL A 8 -1.76 8.30 0.26
N ASN A 9 -2.46 7.25 0.71
CA ASN A 9 -3.88 7.10 0.49
C ASN A 9 -4.54 6.25 1.58
N GLU A 10 -5.81 6.50 1.84
CA GLU A 10 -6.67 5.70 2.71
C GLU A 10 -8.04 5.55 2.03
N PHE A 11 -8.58 4.33 1.97
CA PHE A 11 -9.86 4.08 1.33
C PHE A 11 -10.58 2.87 1.92
N ASP A 12 -11.91 2.90 1.87
CA ASP A 12 -12.75 1.78 2.30
C ASP A 12 -13.22 0.95 1.09
N ARG A 13 -13.16 -0.38 1.20
CA ARG A 13 -13.69 -1.29 0.18
C ARG A 13 -14.22 -2.57 0.83
N ASN A 14 -15.41 -2.99 0.40
CA ASN A 14 -16.06 -4.21 0.87
C ASN A 14 -16.20 -4.29 2.41
N GLY A 15 -16.32 -3.15 3.09
CA GLY A 15 -16.40 -3.10 4.56
C GLY A 15 -15.07 -3.09 5.29
N HIS A 16 -13.93 -3.09 4.57
CA HIS A 16 -12.60 -2.99 5.13
C HIS A 16 -11.95 -1.65 4.83
N HIS A 17 -11.14 -1.16 5.76
CA HIS A 17 -10.37 0.06 5.63
C HIS A 17 -8.93 -0.25 5.20
N PHE A 18 -8.46 0.34 4.11
CA PHE A 18 -7.10 0.14 3.60
C PHE A 18 -6.31 1.43 3.71
N LYS A 19 -5.06 1.33 4.18
CA LYS A 19 -4.08 2.43 4.11
C LYS A 19 -2.90 2.02 3.25
N ILE A 20 -2.54 2.88 2.32
CA ILE A 20 -1.41 2.69 1.42
C ILE A 20 -0.26 3.58 1.88
N GLY A 21 0.83 2.94 2.27
CA GLY A 21 2.10 3.56 2.59
C GLY A 21 3.15 3.29 1.50
N VAL A 22 4.07 4.22 1.34
CA VAL A 22 5.22 4.08 0.43
C VAL A 22 6.51 4.44 1.16
N SER A 23 7.62 3.83 0.74
CA SER A 23 8.96 4.16 1.19
C SER A 23 9.81 4.74 0.05
N ALA A 24 10.96 5.35 0.39
CA ALA A 24 11.84 6.00 -0.59
C ALA A 24 12.40 5.05 -1.67
N ASP A 25 12.49 3.75 -1.37
CA ASP A 25 12.90 2.69 -2.30
C ASP A 25 11.78 2.26 -3.26
N GLY A 26 10.55 2.77 -3.09
CA GLY A 26 9.39 2.44 -3.90
C GLY A 26 8.64 1.19 -3.46
N GLN A 27 8.96 0.62 -2.29
CA GLN A 27 8.15 -0.45 -1.71
C GLN A 27 6.80 0.11 -1.23
N VAL A 28 5.72 -0.64 -1.49
CA VAL A 28 4.38 -0.30 -1.01
C VAL A 28 4.04 -1.14 0.20
N SER A 29 3.47 -0.50 1.21
CA SER A 29 2.96 -1.10 2.44
C SER A 29 1.45 -0.91 2.51
N ILE A 30 0.71 -1.98 2.74
CA ILE A 30 -0.75 -1.99 2.86
C ILE A 30 -1.10 -2.32 4.30
N TYR A 31 -1.88 -1.47 4.94
CA TYR A 31 -2.46 -1.73 6.26
C TYR A 31 -3.95 -2.00 6.08
N LEU A 32 -4.43 -3.11 6.62
CA LEU A 32 -5.81 -3.54 6.56
C LEU A 32 -6.47 -3.33 7.92
N ASP A 33 -7.61 -2.65 7.93
CA ASP A 33 -8.38 -2.31 9.12
C ASP A 33 -7.52 -1.71 10.24
N ASN A 34 -7.48 -2.39 11.39
CA ASN A 34 -6.69 -2.02 12.55
C ASN A 34 -5.46 -2.91 12.72
N GLU A 35 -5.04 -3.62 11.67
CA GLU A 35 -3.83 -4.42 11.72
C GLU A 35 -2.61 -3.53 11.93
N THR A 36 -1.76 -3.93 12.87
CA THR A 36 -0.49 -3.24 13.15
C THR A 36 0.61 -3.63 12.17
N LYS A 37 0.41 -4.71 11.41
CA LYS A 37 1.37 -5.27 10.47
C LYS A 37 1.05 -4.79 9.06
N ALA A 38 2.07 -4.27 8.38
CA ALA A 38 1.98 -3.96 6.95
C ALA A 38 2.11 -5.24 6.11
N HIS A 39 1.34 -5.30 5.03
CA HIS A 39 1.52 -6.24 3.93
C HIS A 39 2.27 -5.54 2.81
N HIS A 40 3.34 -6.15 2.31
CA HIS A 40 4.20 -5.50 1.33
C HIS A 40 3.88 -5.97 -0.08
N GLY A 41 3.87 -5.02 -1.01
CA GLY A 41 3.57 -5.26 -2.40
C GLY A 41 4.37 -4.38 -3.35
N TYR A 42 4.09 -4.60 -4.64
CA TYR A 42 4.65 -3.82 -5.74
C TYR A 42 3.56 -3.03 -6.41
N HIS A 43 3.83 -1.74 -6.65
CA HIS A 43 2.95 -0.87 -7.39
C HIS A 43 3.02 -1.15 -8.90
N PHE A 44 1.86 -1.32 -9.52
CA PHE A 44 1.66 -1.25 -10.95
C PHE A 44 0.48 -0.29 -11.24
N PRO A 45 0.36 0.27 -12.45
CA PRO A 45 -0.76 1.16 -12.76
C PRO A 45 -2.12 0.53 -12.44
N GLY A 46 -2.88 1.15 -11.54
CA GLY A 46 -4.21 0.75 -11.09
C GLY A 46 -4.27 -0.44 -10.13
N ILE A 47 -3.14 -1.07 -9.78
CA ILE A 47 -3.11 -2.24 -8.88
C ILE A 47 -1.86 -2.26 -8.00
N ILE A 48 -1.99 -2.81 -6.79
CA ILE A 48 -0.85 -3.26 -6.00
C ILE A 48 -0.83 -4.79 -6.02
N GLN A 49 0.26 -5.36 -6.52
CA GLN A 49 0.48 -6.80 -6.46
C GLN A 49 1.04 -7.17 -5.08
N VAL A 50 0.42 -8.12 -4.39
CA VAL A 50 0.78 -8.58 -3.04
C VAL A 50 1.28 -10.03 -3.14
N PRO A 51 2.60 -10.28 -3.30
CA PRO A 51 3.11 -11.63 -3.58
C PRO A 51 2.87 -12.64 -2.46
N LYS A 52 2.86 -12.18 -1.21
CA LYS A 52 2.57 -13.01 -0.03
C LYS A 52 1.07 -13.19 0.21
N GLY A 53 0.25 -12.52 -0.60
CA GLY A 53 -1.18 -12.40 -0.42
C GLY A 53 -1.58 -11.48 0.74
N LEU A 54 -2.79 -10.96 0.62
CA LEU A 54 -3.52 -10.20 1.61
C LEU A 54 -4.79 -10.99 1.92
N GLU A 55 -4.92 -11.49 3.14
CA GLU A 55 -6.12 -12.21 3.55
C GLU A 55 -7.21 -11.20 3.93
N VAL A 56 -8.35 -11.26 3.26
CA VAL A 56 -9.53 -10.43 3.53
C VAL A 56 -10.74 -11.36 3.59
N ASP A 57 -11.46 -11.38 4.72
CA ASP A 57 -12.59 -12.29 4.96
C ASP A 57 -12.30 -13.78 4.68
N GLY A 58 -11.07 -14.22 4.99
CA GLY A 58 -10.62 -15.61 4.73
C GLY A 58 -10.35 -15.92 3.26
N GLN A 59 -10.39 -14.92 2.38
CA GLN A 59 -9.98 -15.02 0.98
C GLN A 59 -8.59 -14.41 0.78
N MET A 60 -7.70 -15.17 0.14
CA MET A 60 -6.37 -14.69 -0.20
C MET A 60 -6.41 -13.84 -1.48
N MET A 61 -6.20 -12.53 -1.34
CA MET A 61 -6.06 -11.61 -2.48
C MET A 61 -4.59 -11.41 -2.84
N LEU A 62 -4.22 -11.63 -4.10
CA LEU A 62 -2.86 -11.39 -4.59
C LEU A 62 -2.71 -10.02 -5.27
N GLN A 63 -3.82 -9.32 -5.47
CA GLN A 63 -3.89 -8.03 -6.14
C GLN A 63 -4.92 -7.16 -5.44
N LEU A 64 -4.53 -5.93 -5.10
CA LEU A 64 -5.41 -4.91 -4.56
C LEU A 64 -5.59 -3.82 -5.62
N PRO A 65 -6.77 -3.70 -6.24
CA PRO A 65 -7.03 -2.60 -7.17
C PRO A 65 -6.99 -1.26 -6.44
N ILE A 66 -6.39 -0.24 -7.05
CA ILE A 66 -6.25 1.10 -6.51
C ILE A 66 -6.55 2.16 -7.56
N ASP A 67 -6.86 3.36 -7.12
CA ASP A 67 -7.07 4.55 -7.95
C ASP A 67 -6.11 5.70 -7.58
N CYS A 68 -5.12 5.42 -6.72
CA CYS A 68 -4.22 6.41 -6.13
C CYS A 68 -2.78 6.35 -6.69
N ASP A 69 -2.61 5.95 -7.94
CA ASP A 69 -1.29 5.85 -8.60
C ASP A 69 -0.47 7.14 -8.46
N ALA A 70 -1.10 8.29 -8.74
CA ALA A 70 -0.45 9.59 -8.66
C ALA A 70 0.03 9.94 -7.23
N ALA A 71 -0.73 9.55 -6.21
CA ALA A 71 -0.36 9.79 -4.82
C ALA A 71 0.83 8.92 -4.39
N ILE A 72 0.90 7.68 -4.88
CA ILE A 72 2.04 6.77 -4.69
C ILE A 72 3.31 7.36 -5.32
N ASP A 73 3.24 7.74 -6.59
CA ASP A 73 4.38 8.33 -7.32
C ASP A 73 4.88 9.60 -6.63
N GLN A 74 3.97 10.50 -6.26
CA GLN A 74 4.31 11.73 -5.55
C GLN A 74 4.93 11.43 -4.18
N GLY A 75 4.37 10.50 -3.41
CA GLY A 75 4.91 10.13 -2.10
C GLY A 75 6.33 9.59 -2.17
N ILE A 76 6.63 8.75 -3.16
CA ILE A 76 7.99 8.23 -3.39
C ILE A 76 8.94 9.37 -3.78
N GLN A 77 8.52 10.28 -4.67
CA GLN A 77 9.34 11.43 -5.09
C GLN A 77 9.67 12.36 -3.94
N GLU A 78 8.71 12.63 -3.05
CA GLU A 78 8.93 13.48 -1.88
C GLU A 78 9.89 12.84 -0.87
N LEU A 79 9.80 11.52 -0.66
CA LEU A 79 10.72 10.78 0.22
C LEU A 79 12.16 10.74 -0.32
N LYS A 80 12.34 10.68 -1.65
CA LYS A 80 13.67 10.70 -2.28
C LYS A 80 14.36 12.07 -2.22
N GLN A 81 13.61 13.14 -1.95
CA GLN A 81 14.12 14.51 -1.88
C GLN A 81 14.48 14.96 -0.45
N LYS A 82 14.16 14.15 0.56
CA LYS A 82 14.56 14.36 1.95
C LYS A 82 15.95 13.79 2.22
#